data_AF-A0A941KF44-F1
#
_entry.id   AF-A0A941KF44-F1
#
_cell.length_a   1.000
_cell.length_b   1.000
_cell.length_c   1.000
_cell.angle_alpha   90.00
_cell.angle_beta   90.00
_cell.angle_gamma   90.00
#
_symmetry.space_group_name_H-M   'P 1'
#
loop_
_entity.id
_entity.type
_entity.pdbx_description
1 polymer ?
#
loop_
_entity_poly.entity_id
_entity_poly.type
_entity_poly.pdbx_seq_one_letter_code
_entity_poly.pdbx_strand_id
1 'polypeptide(L)'
;MNAALISTERVRADPSVSAVDGRIVWDPVKSLWFSSHAILGLLALFAMPSVQGLAVFLLLSAATLCAGHSVGMHRLLIHRSFVVPPWLERILVWLGVLVGMAGPLGMVRAHDMRDWHQRQDVCPPHPSHGAGFWRDFWWQVHCVFKLDSPPQFVFEREISEDRFYRWLERWWMLQQIPLAIVLWLIGGIGLLLWGISLRIAVSLFGHWAVGHYAHRRGHQGWVIDGLPVQGFNLPGIGLLTFGENWHGNHHAFPHSARLGVEPGQLDPGWWFIRVLTALGLARDVATPDSQQAREGLRRVDSRE
;
A
#
# COMPACT_ATOMS: atom_id res chain seq x y z
N MET A 1 22.64 20.52 16.17
CA MET A 1 21.86 21.19 15.11
C MET A 1 20.97 20.12 14.52
N ASN A 2 19.65 20.31 14.50
CA ASN A 2 18.79 19.40 13.74
C ASN A 2 19.20 19.53 12.27
N ALA A 3 19.55 18.42 11.64
CA ALA A 3 19.80 18.41 10.21
C ALA A 3 18.56 18.94 9.47
N ALA A 4 18.76 19.62 8.34
CA ALA A 4 17.66 20.13 7.55
C ALA A 4 16.82 18.95 7.04
N LEU A 5 15.51 18.98 7.31
CA LEU A 5 14.59 17.94 6.84
C LEU A 5 14.50 17.98 5.31
N ILE A 6 14.48 16.81 4.70
CA ILE A 6 14.38 16.66 3.25
C ILE A 6 12.90 16.69 2.87
N SER A 7 12.51 17.63 2.00
CA SER A 7 11.17 17.67 1.41
C SER A 7 11.04 16.68 0.24
N THR A 8 9.83 16.21 0.00
CA THR A 8 9.45 15.42 -1.19
C THR A 8 8.44 16.18 -2.04
N GLU A 9 7.99 15.58 -3.14
CA GLU A 9 6.99 16.18 -4.04
C GLU A 9 5.71 16.62 -3.29
N ARG A 10 5.18 15.74 -2.43
CA ARG A 10 3.94 15.99 -1.67
C ARG A 10 4.16 16.39 -0.22
N VAL A 11 5.37 16.27 0.34
CA VAL A 11 5.63 16.58 1.76
C VAL A 11 6.66 17.69 1.88
N ARG A 12 6.21 18.87 2.31
CA ARG A 12 7.03 20.08 2.46
C ARG A 12 7.36 20.30 3.94
N ALA A 13 8.64 20.29 4.26
CA ALA A 13 9.13 20.53 5.61
C ALA A 13 9.87 21.87 5.68
N ASP A 14 9.48 22.73 6.62
CA ASP A 14 10.20 23.95 6.98
C ASP A 14 10.94 23.75 8.32
N PRO A 15 11.77 24.71 8.78
CA PRO A 15 12.56 24.57 10.01
C PRO A 15 11.76 24.37 11.31
N SER A 16 10.44 24.61 11.32
CA SER A 16 9.57 24.40 12.48
C SER A 16 9.02 22.97 12.58
N VAL A 17 9.14 22.19 11.51
CA VAL A 17 8.66 20.81 11.43
C VAL A 17 9.58 19.86 12.19
N SER A 18 8.99 18.83 12.82
CA SER A 18 9.73 17.71 13.39
C SER A 18 9.30 16.41 12.72
N ALA A 19 10.27 15.58 12.34
CA ALA A 19 10.04 14.23 11.83
C ALA A 19 9.98 13.17 12.94
N VAL A 20 10.32 13.54 14.19
CA VAL A 20 10.48 12.61 15.30
C VAL A 20 9.55 12.88 16.46
N ASP A 21 9.28 14.15 16.75
CA ASP A 21 8.48 14.54 17.90
C ASP A 21 7.00 14.35 17.60
N GLY A 22 6.41 13.38 18.29
CA GLY A 22 5.03 13.00 18.11
C GLY A 22 4.65 11.85 19.02
N ARG A 23 3.40 11.41 18.85
CA ARG A 23 2.76 10.43 19.73
C ARG A 23 2.00 9.43 18.89
N ILE A 24 2.10 8.17 19.29
CA ILE A 24 1.30 7.10 18.72
C ILE A 24 -0.02 7.07 19.48
N VAL A 25 -1.11 7.35 18.78
CA VAL A 25 -2.44 7.51 19.36
C VAL A 25 -3.34 6.39 18.83
N TRP A 26 -4.07 5.75 19.73
CA TRP A 26 -5.08 4.76 19.36
C TRP A 26 -6.16 5.37 18.48
N ASP A 27 -6.50 4.68 17.40
CA ASP A 27 -7.55 5.04 16.46
C ASP A 27 -8.71 4.05 16.60
N PRO A 28 -9.81 4.43 17.28
CA PRO A 28 -10.93 3.52 17.52
C PRO A 28 -11.63 3.08 16.23
N VAL A 29 -11.61 3.91 15.17
CA VAL A 29 -12.25 3.60 13.90
C VAL A 29 -11.46 2.51 13.18
N LYS A 30 -10.14 2.64 13.08
CA LYS A 30 -9.27 1.59 12.53
C LYS A 30 -9.39 0.29 13.32
N SER A 31 -9.36 0.39 14.66
CA SER A 31 -9.46 -0.80 15.51
C SER A 31 -10.78 -1.52 15.35
N LEU A 32 -11.90 -0.80 15.36
CA LEU A 32 -13.21 -1.43 15.19
C LEU A 32 -13.33 -2.06 13.80
N TRP A 33 -12.85 -1.35 12.77
CA TRP A 33 -12.87 -1.84 11.39
C TRP A 33 -12.10 -3.15 11.22
N PHE A 34 -10.82 -3.16 11.61
CA PHE A 34 -10.00 -4.36 11.50
C PHE A 34 -10.52 -5.50 12.39
N SER A 35 -10.76 -5.23 13.67
CA SER A 35 -11.12 -6.28 14.64
C SER A 35 -12.47 -6.91 14.32
N SER A 36 -13.46 -6.12 13.89
CA SER A 36 -14.78 -6.67 13.50
C SER A 36 -14.66 -7.58 12.27
N HIS A 37 -13.95 -7.15 11.22
CA HIS A 37 -13.75 -7.97 10.03
C HIS A 37 -12.87 -9.19 10.32
N ALA A 38 -11.87 -9.09 11.20
CA ALA A 38 -11.07 -10.23 11.62
C ALA A 38 -11.92 -11.28 12.35
N ILE A 39 -12.71 -10.88 13.34
CA ILE A 39 -13.60 -11.79 14.09
C ILE A 39 -14.62 -12.45 13.15
N LEU A 40 -15.27 -11.65 12.30
CA LEU A 40 -16.26 -12.13 11.34
C LEU A 40 -15.64 -13.01 10.24
N GLY A 41 -14.40 -12.71 9.84
CA GLY A 41 -13.63 -13.52 8.89
C GLY A 41 -13.25 -14.88 9.47
N LEU A 42 -12.80 -14.92 10.73
CA LEU A 42 -12.54 -16.17 11.45
C LEU A 42 -13.82 -17.00 11.63
N LEU A 43 -14.95 -16.35 11.90
CA LEU A 43 -16.26 -17.01 11.93
C LEU A 43 -16.57 -17.66 10.57
N ALA A 44 -16.36 -16.94 9.46
CA ALA A 44 -16.51 -17.51 8.11
C ALA A 44 -15.62 -18.74 7.90
N LEU A 45 -14.36 -18.66 8.30
CA LEU A 45 -13.38 -19.72 8.07
C LEU A 45 -13.72 -21.00 8.86
N PHE A 46 -14.07 -20.85 10.15
CA PHE A 46 -14.20 -21.99 11.06
C PHE A 46 -15.63 -22.48 11.25
N ALA A 47 -16.62 -21.58 11.22
CA ALA A 47 -18.02 -21.95 11.42
C ALA A 47 -18.81 -22.08 10.10
N MET A 48 -18.33 -21.48 9.01
CA MET A 48 -19.01 -21.50 7.71
C MET A 48 -18.06 -21.83 6.54
N PRO A 49 -17.27 -22.91 6.62
CA PRO A 49 -16.33 -23.27 5.57
C PRO A 49 -17.07 -23.53 4.25
N SER A 50 -16.59 -22.94 3.17
CA SER A 50 -17.23 -23.02 1.85
C SER A 50 -16.20 -22.95 0.74
N VAL A 51 -16.23 -23.92 -0.18
CA VAL A 51 -15.39 -23.91 -1.39
C VAL A 51 -15.76 -22.73 -2.30
N GLN A 52 -17.06 -22.42 -2.40
CA GLN A 52 -17.54 -21.25 -3.14
C GLN A 52 -17.07 -19.95 -2.46
N GLY A 53 -17.13 -19.90 -1.13
CA GLY A 53 -16.60 -18.78 -0.35
C GLY A 53 -15.11 -18.56 -0.57
N LEU A 54 -14.31 -19.64 -0.56
CA LEU A 54 -12.89 -19.60 -0.86
C LEU A 54 -12.62 -19.09 -2.28
N ALA A 55 -13.35 -19.58 -3.29
CA ALA A 55 -13.21 -19.10 -4.66
C ALA A 55 -13.52 -17.60 -4.79
N VAL A 56 -14.61 -17.13 -4.18
CA VAL A 56 -14.97 -15.70 -4.14
C VAL A 56 -13.90 -14.87 -3.44
N PHE A 57 -13.42 -15.34 -2.28
CA PHE A 57 -12.34 -14.68 -1.55
C PHE A 57 -11.08 -14.55 -2.43
N LEU A 58 -10.65 -15.61 -3.12
CA LEU A 58 -9.46 -15.58 -3.97
C LEU A 58 -9.64 -14.65 -5.18
N LEU A 59 -10.77 -14.72 -5.87
CA LEU A 59 -11.06 -13.89 -7.04
C LEU A 59 -11.15 -12.40 -6.68
N LEU A 60 -11.88 -12.07 -5.61
CA LEU A 60 -11.98 -10.69 -5.13
C LEU A 60 -10.66 -10.19 -4.56
N SER A 61 -9.87 -11.04 -3.88
CA SER A 61 -8.53 -10.68 -3.43
C SER A 61 -7.63 -10.37 -4.63
N ALA A 62 -7.62 -11.20 -5.66
CA ALA A 62 -6.87 -10.93 -6.88
C ALA A 62 -7.30 -9.63 -7.55
N ALA A 63 -8.61 -9.38 -7.71
CA ALA A 63 -9.11 -8.15 -8.32
C ALA A 63 -8.76 -6.90 -7.49
N THR A 64 -9.00 -6.94 -6.17
CA THR A 64 -8.81 -5.78 -5.30
C THR A 64 -7.34 -5.53 -4.93
N LEU A 65 -6.52 -6.57 -4.74
CA LEU A 65 -5.11 -6.41 -4.39
C LEU A 65 -4.22 -6.18 -5.62
N CYS A 66 -4.40 -6.93 -6.70
CA CYS A 66 -3.59 -6.77 -7.91
C CYS A 66 -4.00 -5.52 -8.68
N ALA A 67 -5.21 -5.51 -9.24
CA ALA A 67 -5.68 -4.40 -10.07
C ALA A 67 -5.96 -3.15 -9.23
N GLY A 68 -6.53 -3.33 -8.03
CA GLY A 68 -6.91 -2.23 -7.14
C GLY A 68 -5.73 -1.61 -6.41
N HIS A 69 -5.14 -2.31 -5.44
CA HIS A 69 -4.09 -1.77 -4.60
C HIS A 69 -2.77 -1.61 -5.37
N SER A 70 -2.17 -2.71 -5.83
CA SER A 70 -0.84 -2.68 -6.44
C SER A 70 -0.80 -1.81 -7.69
N VAL A 71 -1.75 -2.01 -8.61
CA VAL A 71 -1.76 -1.26 -9.87
C VAL A 71 -2.47 0.09 -9.75
N GLY A 72 -3.69 0.12 -9.22
CA GLY A 72 -4.52 1.33 -9.16
C GLY A 72 -4.08 2.36 -8.12
N MET A 73 -3.87 1.96 -6.88
CA MET A 73 -3.52 2.89 -5.79
C MET A 73 -2.02 3.16 -5.76
N HIS A 74 -1.20 2.12 -5.76
CA HIS A 74 0.23 2.23 -5.53
C HIS A 74 0.98 2.72 -6.78
N ARG A 75 1.00 1.95 -7.86
CA ARG A 75 1.77 2.33 -9.07
C ARG A 75 1.13 3.50 -9.85
N LEU A 76 -0.19 3.55 -9.93
CA LEU A 76 -0.90 4.58 -10.72
C LEU A 76 -1.16 5.86 -9.91
N LEU A 77 -1.95 5.81 -8.83
CA LEU A 77 -2.38 7.02 -8.12
C LEU A 77 -1.23 7.66 -7.31
N ILE A 78 -0.47 6.86 -6.55
CA ILE A 78 0.60 7.35 -5.67
C ILE A 78 1.85 7.70 -6.48
N HIS A 79 2.40 6.75 -7.23
CA HIS A 79 3.71 6.92 -7.88
C HIS A 79 3.66 7.46 -9.30
N ARG A 80 2.47 7.56 -9.90
CA ARG A 80 2.27 8.05 -11.27
C ARG A 80 3.20 7.36 -12.28
N SER A 81 3.40 6.05 -12.11
CA SER A 81 4.34 5.24 -12.90
C SER A 81 3.89 4.99 -14.34
N PHE A 82 2.64 5.30 -14.68
CA PHE A 82 2.07 5.19 -16.01
C PHE A 82 0.77 6.01 -16.07
N VAL A 83 0.23 6.18 -17.27
CA VAL A 83 -1.03 6.91 -17.50
C VAL A 83 -2.05 6.02 -18.19
N VAL A 84 -3.31 6.10 -17.77
CA VAL A 84 -4.46 5.42 -18.38
C VAL A 84 -5.61 6.41 -18.64
N PRO A 85 -6.64 6.06 -19.44
CA PRO A 85 -7.85 6.85 -19.54
C PRO A 85 -8.51 7.08 -18.17
N PRO A 86 -9.10 8.26 -17.90
CA PRO A 86 -9.66 8.58 -16.58
C PRO A 86 -10.71 7.60 -16.05
N TRP A 87 -11.52 7.00 -16.93
CA TRP A 87 -12.51 6.00 -16.52
C TRP A 87 -11.84 4.74 -15.95
N LEU A 88 -10.70 4.32 -16.53
CA LEU A 88 -9.97 3.14 -16.09
C LEU A 88 -9.24 3.43 -14.78
N GLU A 89 -8.60 4.60 -14.67
CA GLU A 89 -7.97 5.04 -13.40
C GLU A 89 -8.98 4.99 -12.25
N ARG A 90 -10.18 5.54 -12.45
CA ARG A 90 -11.23 5.54 -11.43
C ARG A 90 -11.70 4.13 -11.04
N ILE A 91 -11.80 3.21 -12.00
CA ILE A 91 -12.15 1.80 -11.71
C ILE A 91 -11.04 1.14 -10.88
N LEU A 92 -9.77 1.30 -11.28
CA LEU A 92 -8.64 0.71 -10.57
C LEU A 92 -8.52 1.29 -9.15
N VAL A 93 -8.65 2.61 -8.99
CA VAL A 93 -8.66 3.26 -7.67
C VAL A 93 -9.84 2.80 -6.81
N TRP A 94 -11.04 2.65 -7.38
CA TRP A 94 -12.20 2.12 -6.65
C TRP A 94 -11.99 0.67 -6.18
N LEU A 95 -11.40 -0.19 -7.02
CA LEU A 95 -10.99 -1.54 -6.61
C LEU A 95 -9.97 -1.50 -5.47
N GLY A 96 -9.08 -0.51 -5.46
CA GLY A 96 -8.13 -0.27 -4.37
C GLY A 96 -8.81 0.14 -3.07
N VAL A 97 -9.83 1.01 -3.14
CA VAL A 97 -10.68 1.35 -1.98
C VAL A 97 -11.38 0.10 -1.42
N LEU A 98 -11.80 -0.83 -2.30
CA LEU A 98 -12.42 -2.07 -1.85
C LEU A 98 -11.47 -2.95 -1.03
N VAL A 99 -10.14 -2.77 -1.07
CA VAL A 99 -9.21 -3.48 -0.17
C VAL A 99 -9.55 -3.20 1.31
N GLY A 100 -10.10 -2.02 1.60
CA GLY A 100 -10.59 -1.66 2.93
C GLY A 100 -9.54 -1.03 3.84
N MET A 101 -8.49 -0.41 3.29
CA MET A 101 -7.43 0.23 4.09
C MET A 101 -7.69 1.72 4.33
N ALA A 102 -8.01 2.47 3.29
CA ALA A 102 -8.27 3.90 3.32
C ALA A 102 -8.96 4.34 2.01
N GLY A 103 -9.44 5.57 1.99
CA GLY A 103 -9.75 6.27 0.75
C GLY A 103 -8.49 6.68 -0.04
N PRO A 104 -8.65 7.19 -1.27
CA PRO A 104 -7.54 7.56 -2.14
C PRO A 104 -6.61 8.62 -1.53
N LEU A 105 -7.15 9.66 -0.90
CA LEU A 105 -6.31 10.72 -0.32
C LEU A 105 -5.61 10.24 0.95
N GLY A 106 -6.33 9.48 1.78
CA GLY A 106 -5.78 8.86 2.98
C GLY A 106 -4.62 7.92 2.67
N MET A 107 -4.75 7.10 1.61
CA MET A 107 -3.72 6.17 1.19
C MET A 107 -2.48 6.89 0.63
N VAL A 108 -2.67 7.88 -0.24
CA VAL A 108 -1.55 8.70 -0.76
C VAL A 108 -0.81 9.39 0.38
N ARG A 109 -1.55 9.99 1.33
CA ARG A 109 -0.93 10.62 2.50
C ARG A 109 -0.17 9.63 3.36
N ALA A 110 -0.76 8.48 3.67
CA ALA A 110 -0.11 7.48 4.53
C ALA A 110 1.19 6.95 3.89
N HIS A 111 1.15 6.67 2.59
CA HIS A 111 2.30 6.20 1.83
C HIS A 111 3.42 7.24 1.79
N ASP A 112 3.12 8.46 1.34
CA ASP A 112 4.15 9.49 1.13
C ASP A 112 4.69 10.04 2.44
N MET A 113 3.88 10.09 3.51
CA MET A 113 4.38 10.42 4.84
C MET A 113 5.34 9.35 5.35
N ARG A 114 5.05 8.05 5.15
CA ARG A 114 5.99 6.98 5.53
C ARG A 114 7.31 7.14 4.78
N ASP A 115 7.25 7.29 3.47
CA ASP A 115 8.45 7.45 2.63
C ASP A 115 9.24 8.72 3.01
N TRP A 116 8.55 9.81 3.34
CA TRP A 116 9.19 11.02 3.84
C TRP A 116 9.94 10.78 5.15
N HIS A 117 9.32 10.12 6.15
CA HIS A 117 10.00 9.80 7.43
C HIS A 117 11.21 8.89 7.21
N GLN A 118 11.10 7.89 6.35
CA GLN A 118 12.17 6.94 6.06
C GLN A 118 13.37 7.58 5.31
N ARG A 119 13.19 8.78 4.78
CA ARG A 119 14.22 9.57 4.09
C ARG A 119 14.91 10.62 4.96
N GLN A 120 14.45 10.83 6.20
CA GLN A 120 15.11 11.76 7.13
C GLN A 120 16.32 11.09 7.78
N ASP A 121 17.19 11.84 8.45
CA ASP A 121 18.33 11.29 9.19
C ASP A 121 17.92 10.34 10.32
N VAL A 122 16.76 10.60 10.92
CA VAL A 122 16.17 9.78 11.98
C VAL A 122 14.73 9.47 11.63
N CYS A 123 14.39 8.18 11.57
CA CYS A 123 13.03 7.72 11.33
C CYS A 123 12.46 7.08 12.62
N PRO A 124 11.33 7.56 13.14
CA PRO A 124 10.73 6.97 14.33
C PRO A 124 10.30 5.51 14.13
N PRO A 125 10.18 4.73 15.22
CA PRO A 125 9.80 3.31 15.15
C PRO A 125 8.49 2.98 14.43
N HIS A 126 7.51 3.90 14.39
CA HIS A 126 6.22 3.70 13.71
C HIS A 126 6.35 3.71 12.17
N PRO A 127 6.79 4.81 11.52
CA PRO A 127 6.97 4.84 10.07
C PRO A 127 8.12 3.95 9.55
N SER A 128 9.10 3.61 10.38
CA SER A 128 10.19 2.69 10.01
C SER A 128 9.82 1.20 10.12
N HIS A 129 8.66 0.85 10.69
CA HIS A 129 8.38 -0.51 11.16
C HIS A 129 9.48 -1.08 12.10
N GLY A 130 10.16 -0.20 12.83
CA GLY A 130 11.27 -0.52 13.72
C GLY A 130 10.84 -1.21 15.03
N ALA A 131 9.56 -1.18 15.37
CA ALA A 131 9.04 -1.84 16.57
C ALA A 131 9.07 -3.38 16.50
N GLY A 132 9.02 -4.05 17.66
CA GLY A 132 8.88 -5.51 17.71
C GLY A 132 7.52 -5.96 17.15
N PHE A 133 7.44 -7.18 16.61
CA PHE A 133 6.30 -7.71 15.85
C PHE A 133 4.91 -7.30 16.38
N TRP A 134 4.58 -7.64 17.64
CA TRP A 134 3.25 -7.34 18.20
C TRP A 134 2.99 -5.85 18.42
N ARG A 135 4.04 -5.10 18.78
CA ARG A 135 3.92 -3.65 18.97
C ARG A 135 3.77 -2.94 17.64
N ASP A 136 4.50 -3.37 16.63
CA ASP A 136 4.38 -2.85 15.26
C ASP A 136 3.00 -3.15 14.67
N PHE A 137 2.52 -4.38 14.82
CA PHE A 137 1.16 -4.75 14.44
C PHE A 137 0.12 -3.82 15.06
N TRP A 138 0.20 -3.66 16.39
CA TRP A 138 -0.69 -2.78 17.12
C TRP A 138 -0.62 -1.33 16.58
N TRP A 139 0.58 -0.81 16.41
CA TRP A 139 0.80 0.57 15.97
C TRP A 139 0.33 0.85 14.54
N GLN A 140 0.57 -0.07 13.61
CA GLN A 140 0.21 0.12 12.20
C GLN A 140 -1.29 -0.11 11.95
N VAL A 141 -1.87 -1.11 12.62
CA VAL A 141 -3.27 -1.52 12.37
C VAL A 141 -4.26 -0.78 13.27
N HIS A 142 -3.87 -0.41 14.49
CA HIS A 142 -4.78 0.15 15.50
C HIS A 142 -4.45 1.59 15.91
N CYS A 143 -3.33 2.16 15.45
CA CYS A 143 -2.92 3.51 15.83
C CYS A 143 -2.65 4.41 14.62
N VAL A 144 -2.39 5.67 14.95
CA VAL A 144 -1.84 6.68 14.05
C VAL A 144 -0.68 7.37 14.74
N PHE A 145 0.37 7.70 13.98
CA PHE A 145 1.45 8.55 14.47
C PHE A 145 1.09 10.01 14.22
N LYS A 146 0.92 10.78 15.30
CA LYS A 146 0.61 12.22 15.25
C LYS A 146 1.85 13.00 15.64
N LEU A 147 2.47 13.66 14.68
CA LEU A 147 3.55 14.60 14.92
C LEU A 147 3.01 15.82 15.69
N ASP A 148 3.82 16.34 16.60
CA ASP A 148 3.50 17.58 17.32
C ASP A 148 3.66 18.80 16.40
N SER A 149 4.63 18.74 15.48
CA SER A 149 4.86 19.74 14.42
C SER A 149 4.93 19.07 13.03
N PRO A 150 3.80 18.73 12.40
CA PRO A 150 3.78 17.98 11.14
C PRO A 150 4.21 18.85 9.92
N PRO A 151 4.80 18.24 8.88
CA PRO A 151 5.03 18.91 7.61
C PRO A 151 3.72 19.26 6.89
N GLN A 152 3.80 20.18 5.92
CA GLN A 152 2.68 20.45 5.02
C GLN A 152 2.58 19.34 3.98
N PHE A 153 1.44 18.65 3.96
CA PHE A 153 1.11 17.71 2.89
C PHE A 153 0.35 18.42 1.75
N VAL A 154 0.90 18.41 0.55
CA VAL A 154 0.36 19.07 -0.65
C VAL A 154 -0.04 18.01 -1.67
N PHE A 155 -1.34 17.95 -1.97
CA PHE A 155 -1.86 17.14 -3.07
C PHE A 155 -1.86 17.93 -4.38
N GLU A 156 -1.73 17.21 -5.48
CA GLU A 156 -2.05 17.70 -6.81
C GLU A 156 -3.53 18.12 -6.87
N ARG A 157 -3.83 19.17 -7.64
CA ARG A 157 -5.20 19.71 -7.74
C ARG A 157 -6.13 18.71 -8.40
N GLU A 158 -5.62 17.98 -9.37
CA GLU A 158 -6.31 16.91 -10.11
C GLU A 158 -6.75 15.77 -9.20
N ILE A 159 -6.07 15.54 -8.07
CA ILE A 159 -6.44 14.51 -7.09
C ILE A 159 -7.36 15.11 -6.01
N SER A 160 -6.99 16.25 -5.45
CA SER A 160 -7.67 16.84 -4.27
C SER A 160 -8.99 17.54 -4.59
N GLU A 161 -9.17 18.03 -5.83
CA GLU A 161 -10.40 18.68 -6.29
C GLU A 161 -11.33 17.72 -7.06
N ASP A 162 -10.87 16.51 -7.43
CA ASP A 162 -11.71 15.53 -8.12
C ASP A 162 -12.85 15.02 -7.22
N ARG A 163 -14.09 15.25 -7.69
CA ARG A 163 -15.32 14.91 -6.95
C ARG A 163 -15.46 13.42 -6.67
N PHE A 164 -15.00 12.57 -7.58
CA PHE A 164 -15.03 11.13 -7.42
C PHE A 164 -14.07 10.69 -6.32
N TYR A 165 -12.82 11.20 -6.30
CA TYR A 165 -11.88 10.88 -5.22
C TYR A 165 -12.32 11.40 -3.87
N ARG A 166 -12.92 12.60 -3.79
CA ARG A 166 -13.49 13.11 -2.53
C ARG A 166 -14.69 12.29 -2.05
N TRP A 167 -15.50 11.77 -2.98
CA TRP A 167 -16.61 10.88 -2.65
C TRP A 167 -16.10 9.54 -2.13
N LEU A 168 -15.12 8.94 -2.81
CA LEU A 168 -14.45 7.72 -2.33
C LEU A 168 -13.80 7.95 -0.97
N GLU A 169 -13.06 9.05 -0.79
CA GLU A 169 -12.39 9.38 0.47
C GLU A 169 -13.38 9.47 1.63
N ARG A 170 -14.53 10.11 1.42
CA ARG A 170 -15.54 10.25 2.47
C ARG A 170 -16.21 8.92 2.83
N TRP A 171 -16.42 8.06 1.84
CA TRP A 171 -17.29 6.89 1.97
C TRP A 171 -16.57 5.56 1.76
N TRP A 172 -15.24 5.54 1.88
CA TRP A 172 -14.40 4.40 1.48
C TRP A 172 -14.81 3.09 2.19
N MET A 173 -15.17 3.15 3.48
CA MET A 173 -15.67 1.98 4.22
C MET A 173 -17.03 1.52 3.70
N LEU A 174 -17.92 2.46 3.38
CA LEU A 174 -19.27 2.15 2.88
C LEU A 174 -19.26 1.60 1.45
N GLN A 175 -18.15 1.73 0.71
CA GLN A 175 -18.00 1.10 -0.61
C GLN A 175 -18.07 -0.43 -0.55
N GLN A 176 -17.92 -1.04 0.64
CA GLN A 176 -18.15 -2.47 0.81
C GLN A 176 -19.63 -2.86 0.70
N ILE A 177 -20.57 -1.95 0.97
CA ILE A 177 -22.01 -2.26 1.07
C ILE A 177 -22.58 -2.80 -0.26
N PRO A 178 -22.35 -2.16 -1.43
CA PRO A 178 -22.85 -2.69 -2.69
C PRO A 178 -22.36 -4.12 -2.96
N LEU A 179 -21.07 -4.38 -2.74
CA LEU A 179 -20.49 -5.71 -2.92
C LEU A 179 -21.07 -6.71 -1.90
N ALA A 180 -21.24 -6.30 -0.65
CA ALA A 180 -21.82 -7.11 0.41
C ALA A 180 -23.27 -7.54 0.08
N ILE A 181 -24.09 -6.61 -0.43
CA ILE A 181 -25.47 -6.90 -0.86
C ILE A 181 -25.47 -7.94 -1.98
N VAL A 182 -24.63 -7.75 -3.01
CA VAL A 182 -24.54 -8.71 -4.13
C VAL A 182 -24.12 -10.10 -3.63
N LEU A 183 -23.09 -10.18 -2.79
CA LEU A 183 -22.63 -11.46 -2.24
C LEU A 183 -23.69 -12.13 -1.37
N TRP A 184 -24.41 -11.36 -0.57
CA TRP A 184 -25.49 -11.86 0.28
C TRP A 184 -26.66 -12.40 -0.55
N LEU A 185 -27.05 -11.72 -1.63
CA LEU A 185 -28.11 -12.19 -2.53
C LEU A 185 -27.72 -13.49 -3.27
N ILE A 186 -26.43 -13.68 -3.58
CA ILE A 186 -25.95 -14.85 -4.31
C ILE A 186 -25.76 -16.07 -3.40
N GLY A 187 -25.15 -15.89 -2.22
CA GLY A 187 -24.73 -17.01 -1.37
C GLY A 187 -24.94 -16.77 0.12
N GLY A 188 -25.80 -15.83 0.49
CA GLY A 188 -26.16 -15.52 1.87
C GLY A 188 -25.01 -14.95 2.69
N ILE A 189 -25.16 -15.04 4.02
CA ILE A 189 -24.20 -14.48 4.97
C ILE A 189 -22.82 -15.12 4.84
N GLY A 190 -22.74 -16.42 4.49
CA GLY A 190 -21.47 -17.11 4.30
C GLY A 190 -20.62 -16.45 3.21
N LEU A 191 -21.19 -16.24 2.01
CA LEU A 191 -20.45 -15.64 0.90
C LEU A 191 -20.07 -14.17 1.18
N LEU A 192 -20.94 -13.42 1.86
CA LEU A 192 -20.63 -12.07 2.34
C LEU A 192 -19.42 -12.08 3.28
N LEU A 193 -19.41 -12.95 4.29
CA LEU A 193 -18.33 -12.99 5.27
C LEU A 193 -16.99 -13.40 4.64
N TRP A 194 -17.00 -14.31 3.67
CA TRP A 194 -15.80 -14.68 2.90
C TRP A 194 -15.30 -13.53 2.00
N GLY A 195 -16.19 -12.94 1.20
CA GLY A 195 -15.82 -11.93 0.20
C GLY A 195 -15.58 -10.51 0.76
N ILE A 196 -16.12 -10.20 1.95
CA ILE A 196 -15.94 -8.91 2.63
C ILE A 196 -15.02 -9.09 3.83
N SER A 197 -15.49 -9.73 4.90
CA SER A 197 -14.80 -9.72 6.19
C SER A 197 -13.46 -10.45 6.18
N LEU A 198 -13.43 -11.71 5.72
CA LEU A 198 -12.18 -12.46 5.63
C LEU A 198 -11.21 -11.79 4.65
N ARG A 199 -11.70 -11.33 3.50
CA ARG A 199 -10.89 -10.60 2.50
C ARG A 199 -10.23 -9.35 3.10
N ILE A 200 -10.99 -8.47 3.74
CA ILE A 200 -10.47 -7.25 4.36
C ILE A 200 -9.46 -7.62 5.46
N ALA A 201 -9.79 -8.53 6.36
CA ALA A 201 -8.91 -8.92 7.45
C ALA A 201 -7.55 -9.46 6.95
N VAL A 202 -7.57 -10.39 6.00
CA VAL A 202 -6.36 -10.95 5.39
C VAL A 202 -5.59 -9.90 4.59
N SER A 203 -6.29 -9.02 3.88
CA SER A 203 -5.66 -7.94 3.11
C SER A 203 -4.93 -6.95 4.01
N LEU A 204 -5.56 -6.47 5.08
CA LEU A 204 -4.95 -5.50 6.02
C LEU A 204 -3.79 -6.14 6.78
N PHE A 205 -3.96 -7.37 7.26
CA PHE A 205 -2.89 -8.12 7.90
C PHE A 205 -1.72 -8.36 6.92
N GLY A 206 -2.01 -8.75 5.68
CA GLY A 206 -1.00 -9.00 4.65
C GLY A 206 -0.20 -7.75 4.29
N HIS A 207 -0.86 -6.60 4.11
CA HIS A 207 -0.16 -5.33 3.86
C HIS A 207 0.75 -4.94 5.02
N TRP A 208 0.24 -5.05 6.24
CA TRP A 208 1.07 -4.82 7.42
C TRP A 208 2.26 -5.79 7.46
N ALA A 209 2.03 -7.08 7.23
CA ALA A 209 3.08 -8.10 7.29
C ALA A 209 4.17 -7.83 6.25
N VAL A 210 3.81 -7.52 5.00
CA VAL A 210 4.78 -7.11 3.97
C VAL A 210 5.56 -5.89 4.45
N GLY A 211 4.90 -4.82 4.89
CA GLY A 211 5.57 -3.63 5.40
C GLY A 211 6.50 -3.91 6.58
N HIS A 212 6.05 -4.73 7.54
CA HIS A 212 6.83 -5.12 8.71
C HIS A 212 8.09 -5.86 8.26
N TYR A 213 7.95 -7.01 7.61
CA TYR A 213 9.09 -7.86 7.24
C TYR A 213 10.03 -7.19 6.23
N ALA A 214 9.48 -6.44 5.28
CA ALA A 214 10.26 -5.74 4.27
C ALA A 214 11.04 -4.52 4.80
N HIS A 215 10.83 -4.09 6.04
CA HIS A 215 11.60 -3.02 6.68
C HIS A 215 12.47 -3.52 7.85
N ARG A 216 12.62 -4.84 8.02
CA ARG A 216 13.52 -5.41 9.04
C ARG A 216 14.92 -5.62 8.47
N ARG A 217 15.10 -6.76 7.80
CA ARG A 217 16.33 -7.32 7.26
C ARG A 217 15.94 -8.39 6.26
N GLY A 218 16.75 -8.62 5.23
CA GLY A 218 16.47 -9.63 4.24
C GLY A 218 17.25 -9.40 2.96
N HIS A 219 16.75 -9.98 1.87
CA HIS A 219 17.36 -9.89 0.56
C HIS A 219 17.22 -8.47 -0.01
N GLN A 220 18.30 -7.92 -0.57
CA GLN A 220 18.29 -6.67 -1.35
C GLN A 220 19.09 -6.88 -2.64
N GLY A 221 18.64 -6.24 -3.72
CA GLY A 221 19.49 -6.03 -4.90
C GLY A 221 20.02 -4.60 -4.99
N TRP A 222 19.43 -3.69 -4.22
CA TRP A 222 19.65 -2.26 -4.30
C TRP A 222 19.56 -1.67 -2.89
N VAL A 223 20.48 -0.74 -2.60
CA VAL A 223 20.52 0.04 -1.35
C VAL A 223 20.64 1.51 -1.68
N ILE A 224 20.21 2.35 -0.75
CA ILE A 224 20.43 3.80 -0.82
C ILE A 224 21.30 4.19 0.36
N ASP A 225 22.56 4.50 0.09
CA ASP A 225 23.53 4.86 1.11
C ASP A 225 23.06 6.12 1.87
N GLY A 226 23.26 6.13 3.20
CA GLY A 226 22.87 7.26 4.06
C GLY A 226 21.42 7.26 4.57
N LEU A 227 20.52 6.40 4.07
CA LEU A 227 19.17 6.30 4.63
C LEU A 227 19.12 5.47 5.92
N PRO A 228 18.40 5.90 6.97
CA PRO A 228 18.30 5.14 8.22
C PRO A 228 17.39 3.92 8.09
N VAL A 229 16.54 3.87 7.06
CA VAL A 229 15.61 2.77 6.80
C VAL A 229 15.82 2.29 5.37
N GLN A 230 16.05 0.98 5.25
CA GLN A 230 16.14 0.29 3.97
C GLN A 230 14.88 -0.55 3.72
N GLY A 231 14.57 -0.77 2.44
CA GLY A 231 13.57 -1.75 2.01
C GLY A 231 14.24 -3.07 1.63
N PHE A 232 13.62 -4.18 2.01
CA PHE A 232 14.06 -5.53 1.74
C PHE A 232 13.03 -6.25 0.88
N ASN A 233 13.51 -6.99 -0.10
CA ASN A 233 12.69 -7.88 -0.90
C ASN A 233 12.34 -9.14 -0.08
N LEU A 234 11.15 -9.68 -0.30
CA LEU A 234 10.69 -10.94 0.31
C LEU A 234 10.49 -12.00 -0.80
N PRO A 235 11.53 -12.74 -1.20
CA PRO A 235 11.43 -13.73 -2.28
C PRO A 235 10.38 -14.82 -2.01
N GLY A 236 9.80 -15.36 -3.08
CA GLY A 236 8.86 -16.49 -3.00
C GLY A 236 7.39 -16.13 -2.80
N ILE A 237 7.07 -14.89 -2.43
CA ILE A 237 5.68 -14.44 -2.21
C ILE A 237 5.16 -13.46 -3.27
N GLY A 238 5.82 -13.37 -4.43
CA GLY A 238 5.46 -12.44 -5.51
C GLY A 238 4.09 -12.68 -6.12
N LEU A 239 3.65 -13.95 -6.23
CA LEU A 239 2.30 -14.27 -6.68
C LEU A 239 1.22 -13.88 -5.66
N LEU A 240 1.52 -14.03 -4.36
CA LEU A 240 0.59 -13.73 -3.27
C LEU A 240 0.39 -12.22 -3.08
N THR A 241 1.47 -11.46 -3.23
CA THR A 241 1.51 -10.00 -3.02
C THR A 241 1.37 -9.21 -4.32
N PHE A 242 1.25 -9.90 -5.45
CA PHE A 242 1.16 -9.29 -6.78
C PHE A 242 2.35 -8.38 -7.14
N GLY A 243 3.53 -8.68 -6.58
CA GLY A 243 4.79 -7.96 -6.81
C GLY A 243 5.16 -6.97 -5.71
N GLU A 244 4.27 -6.66 -4.77
CA GLU A 244 4.53 -5.71 -3.68
C GLU A 244 5.61 -6.20 -2.70
N ASN A 245 5.93 -7.50 -2.71
CA ASN A 245 7.04 -8.07 -1.96
C ASN A 245 8.43 -7.63 -2.43
N TRP A 246 8.56 -7.11 -3.64
CA TRP A 246 9.82 -6.54 -4.17
C TRP A 246 10.01 -5.12 -3.63
N HIS A 247 9.89 -4.99 -2.32
CA HIS A 247 9.83 -3.72 -1.61
C HIS A 247 11.16 -2.98 -1.65
N GLY A 248 12.29 -3.70 -1.55
CA GLY A 248 13.61 -3.09 -1.69
C GLY A 248 13.82 -2.49 -3.06
N ASN A 249 13.40 -3.20 -4.11
CA ASN A 249 13.43 -2.66 -5.47
C ASN A 249 12.51 -1.44 -5.62
N HIS A 250 11.31 -1.50 -5.01
CA HIS A 250 10.38 -0.38 -5.01
C HIS A 250 10.99 0.87 -4.36
N HIS A 251 11.63 0.73 -3.20
CA HIS A 251 12.32 1.84 -2.52
C HIS A 251 13.47 2.42 -3.34
N ALA A 252 14.19 1.58 -4.08
CA ALA A 252 15.22 2.01 -5.02
C ALA A 252 14.66 2.79 -6.23
N PHE A 253 13.51 2.35 -6.74
CA PHE A 253 12.92 2.79 -8.00
C PHE A 253 11.42 3.15 -7.83
N PRO A 254 11.07 4.17 -7.02
CA PRO A 254 9.70 4.38 -6.57
C PRO A 254 8.72 4.67 -7.71
N HIS A 255 9.17 5.34 -8.78
CA HIS A 255 8.32 5.65 -9.93
C HIS A 255 8.24 4.51 -10.95
N SER A 256 8.93 3.39 -10.75
CA SER A 256 8.87 2.25 -11.67
C SER A 256 7.52 1.51 -11.57
N ALA A 257 6.86 1.31 -12.71
CA ALA A 257 5.69 0.44 -12.81
C ALA A 257 6.05 -1.04 -12.63
N ARG A 258 7.33 -1.39 -12.70
CA ARG A 258 7.86 -2.76 -12.54
C ARG A 258 8.60 -2.86 -11.20
N LEU A 259 8.04 -3.60 -10.25
CA LEU A 259 8.65 -3.83 -8.93
C LEU A 259 9.61 -5.02 -8.96
N GLY A 260 9.29 -6.06 -9.74
CA GLY A 260 10.19 -7.19 -10.01
C GLY A 260 11.28 -6.83 -11.02
N VAL A 261 12.35 -6.18 -10.56
CA VAL A 261 13.45 -5.65 -11.38
C VAL A 261 14.39 -6.75 -11.87
N GLU A 262 14.75 -7.70 -11.00
CA GLU A 262 15.73 -8.75 -11.30
C GLU A 262 15.07 -9.97 -11.99
N PRO A 263 15.85 -10.79 -12.73
CA PRO A 263 15.34 -12.02 -13.33
C PRO A 263 14.71 -12.97 -12.30
N GLY A 264 13.59 -13.61 -12.67
CA GLY A 264 12.88 -14.55 -11.80
C GLY A 264 11.97 -13.90 -10.74
N GLN A 265 11.96 -12.56 -10.63
CA GLN A 265 11.08 -11.85 -9.72
C GLN A 265 9.66 -11.78 -10.28
N LEU A 266 8.77 -12.63 -9.74
CA LEU A 266 7.36 -12.68 -10.15
C LEU A 266 6.64 -11.40 -9.71
N ASP A 267 6.06 -10.70 -10.68
CA ASP A 267 5.35 -9.43 -10.48
C ASP A 267 4.05 -9.41 -11.30
N PRO A 268 2.97 -10.03 -10.78
CA PRO A 268 1.66 -10.02 -11.44
C PRO A 268 1.11 -8.62 -11.73
N GLY A 269 1.35 -7.62 -10.87
CA GLY A 269 0.94 -6.24 -11.12
C GLY A 269 1.59 -5.67 -12.39
N TRP A 270 2.87 -5.99 -12.61
CA TRP A 270 3.58 -5.60 -13.83
C TRP A 270 3.03 -6.32 -15.05
N TRP A 271 2.73 -7.62 -14.94
CA TRP A 271 2.11 -8.37 -16.03
C TRP A 271 0.75 -7.78 -16.41
N PHE A 272 -0.05 -7.37 -15.42
CA PHE A 272 -1.32 -6.72 -15.65
C PHE A 272 -1.15 -5.37 -16.38
N ILE A 273 -0.20 -4.53 -15.97
CA ILE A 273 0.13 -3.28 -16.66
C ILE A 273 0.59 -3.55 -18.10
N ARG A 274 1.42 -4.57 -18.33
CA ARG A 274 1.86 -4.98 -19.67
C ARG A 274 0.71 -5.38 -20.57
N VAL A 275 -0.32 -6.05 -20.05
CA VAL A 275 -1.56 -6.35 -20.79
C VAL A 275 -2.29 -5.04 -21.13
N LEU A 276 -2.44 -4.11 -20.18
CA LEU A 276 -3.06 -2.81 -20.46
C LEU A 276 -2.30 -2.02 -21.53
N THR A 277 -0.96 -2.06 -21.52
CA THR A 277 -0.13 -1.43 -22.57
C THR A 277 -0.35 -2.09 -23.92
N ALA A 278 -0.39 -3.43 -23.99
CA ALA A 278 -0.65 -4.15 -25.23
C ALA A 278 -2.04 -3.85 -25.82
N LEU A 279 -3.02 -3.55 -24.96
CA LEU A 279 -4.36 -3.13 -25.35
C LEU A 279 -4.46 -1.61 -25.69
N GLY A 280 -3.36 -0.86 -25.59
CA GLY A 280 -3.35 0.59 -25.80
C GLY A 280 -4.02 1.41 -24.69
N LEU A 281 -4.30 0.79 -23.53
CA LEU A 281 -4.96 1.41 -22.39
C LEU A 281 -3.98 2.06 -21.39
N ALA A 282 -2.70 1.64 -21.39
CA ALA A 282 -1.65 2.23 -20.56
C ALA A 282 -0.51 2.77 -21.44
N ARG A 283 -0.07 3.99 -21.15
CA ARG A 283 1.03 4.70 -21.82
C ARG A 283 1.99 5.31 -20.81
N ASP A 284 3.11 5.85 -21.30
CA ASP A 284 4.13 6.54 -20.50
C ASP A 284 4.60 5.68 -19.30
N VAL A 285 4.78 4.38 -19.56
CA VAL A 285 5.07 3.39 -18.52
C VAL A 285 6.53 3.50 -18.11
N ALA A 286 6.77 4.03 -16.91
CA ALA A 286 8.09 4.17 -16.33
C ALA A 286 8.65 2.83 -15.84
N THR A 287 9.94 2.61 -16.06
CA THR A 287 10.71 1.45 -15.61
C THR A 287 11.96 1.93 -14.85
N PRO A 288 12.76 1.05 -14.22
CA PRO A 288 13.96 1.46 -13.49
C PRO A 288 14.90 2.36 -14.32
N ASP A 289 15.07 2.05 -15.60
CA ASP A 289 15.98 2.78 -16.51
C ASP A 289 15.43 4.14 -16.98
N SER A 290 14.15 4.43 -16.77
CA SER A 290 13.50 5.66 -17.29
C SER A 290 13.36 6.76 -16.25
N GLN A 291 13.87 6.57 -15.03
CA GLN A 291 13.77 7.54 -13.94
C GLN A 291 15.16 8.02 -13.50
N GLN A 292 15.21 9.19 -12.89
CA GLN A 292 16.44 9.69 -12.30
C GLN A 292 16.87 8.78 -11.14
N ALA A 293 18.11 8.32 -11.17
CA ALA A 293 18.67 7.56 -10.06
C ALA A 293 18.67 8.41 -8.79
N ARG A 294 18.27 7.81 -7.67
CA ARG A 294 18.33 8.47 -6.36
C ARG A 294 19.80 8.65 -5.96
N GLU A 295 20.09 9.75 -5.28
CA GLU A 295 21.41 9.95 -4.67
C GLU A 295 21.72 8.81 -3.69
N GLY A 296 22.95 8.29 -3.74
CA GLY A 296 23.37 7.15 -2.92
C GLY A 296 22.84 5.79 -3.37
N LEU A 297 22.08 5.70 -4.48
CA LEU A 297 21.59 4.43 -4.99
C LEU A 297 22.74 3.57 -5.52
N ARG A 298 22.86 2.35 -4.99
CA ARG A 298 23.90 1.39 -5.39
C ARG A 298 23.33 -0.02 -5.48
N ARG A 299 23.80 -0.78 -6.46
CA ARG A 299 23.50 -2.21 -6.58
C ARG A 299 24.34 -3.00 -5.57
N VAL A 300 23.73 -3.96 -4.91
CA VAL A 300 24.40 -4.89 -3.98
C VAL A 300 24.20 -6.32 -4.45
N ASP A 301 25.19 -7.17 -4.17
CA ASP A 301 25.03 -8.58 -4.43
C ASP A 301 24.05 -9.17 -3.42
N SER A 302 23.03 -9.83 -3.96
CA SER A 302 21.96 -10.53 -3.22
C SER A 302 22.36 -11.52 -2.13
N ARG A 303 23.66 -11.76 -1.94
CA ARG A 303 24.28 -12.75 -1.04
C ARG A 303 25.00 -12.14 0.16
N GLU A 304 25.11 -10.82 0.23
CA GLU A 304 25.57 -10.09 1.43
C GLU A 304 24.39 -9.75 2.36
#